data_AF-A0A972MN97-F1
#
_entry.id   AF-A0A972MN97-F1
#
_cell.length_a   1.000
_cell.length_b   1.000
_cell.length_c   1.000
_cell.angle_alpha   90.00
_cell.angle_beta   90.00
_cell.angle_gamma   90.00
#
_symmetry.space_group_name_H-M   'P 1'
#
loop_
_entity.id
_entity.type
_entity.pdbx_description
1 polymer ?
#
loop_
_entity_poly.entity_id
_entity_poly.type
_entity_poly.pdbx_seq_one_letter_code
_entity_poly.pdbx_strand_id
1 'polypeptide(L)'
;MSSRKEILIIGASLLVNCNLYAGFDFGSGDSCEGGSGSFQQEIEYWDNDPEKAVTVGTIPKDLKDVYISLKSDEDVDIRLYDANGDKIVHWPSGIINGPNKAVIPYNGVTIEYSGYNGDGTGLGHEYIKISGVTQNDFVMKAFGYKAGYAEVYYSWVGNGDCDESTSDSSTPSASGSGDFEQAIVEDDIVTIGDIPPKVNNLYITLTSDKDVDIQLYDKDDGTAIIAWPEGILSGEGKQTTNYKGMEIEWSGYNGDGVNLGNEYIKITGETTANLTMKAYGYEAGYAKVHYEWGSDIATDSDINTTDIVDNNITTDTPSTDIGLTEASIVDRHNYYRNLDFQDSNLTWDATLAEHAQQWADYLAKNYTQADADGGASPHASQFNSSTHGLPYEGEGENIAWASGGLAYVLDEPVDITEVGAAGNINGKYGAVDMWANEKAYYDYESNSGNGNVVGHYTQVVWQKTTKVGCGQAESETDRPGSYVVCRYYIAGNMVGEKPYCTDYSVAQYYNNPSLSFSSDTIDGKTFGTTKLLEDRVNCTIEEKEGDELTFNSDGSGVFKKFDFFNNGGYVVDLEFTSVIEDGILKMSGDVGDNPAFINLKLIGEDSDYYYTEAEWSLNKDVSGYYRRSILKLAK
;
A
#
# COMPACT_ATOMS: atom_id res chain seq x y z
N MET A 1 45.59 -54.94 -41.24
CA MET A 1 45.74 -53.87 -40.24
C MET A 1 44.97 -52.65 -40.71
N SER A 2 44.03 -52.20 -39.86
CA SER A 2 43.30 -50.92 -39.85
C SER A 2 42.49 -50.51 -41.09
N SER A 3 41.21 -50.90 -41.07
CA SER A 3 40.10 -50.13 -41.66
C SER A 3 39.75 -49.02 -40.66
N ARG A 4 39.83 -47.75 -41.07
CA ARG A 4 39.25 -46.62 -40.31
C ARG A 4 37.79 -46.48 -40.70
N LYS A 5 36.91 -46.70 -39.72
CA LYS A 5 35.49 -46.31 -39.77
C LYS A 5 35.40 -44.83 -39.45
N GLU A 6 34.81 -44.05 -40.35
CA GLU A 6 34.28 -42.73 -40.01
C GLU A 6 32.97 -42.95 -39.25
N ILE A 7 32.92 -42.47 -38.00
CA ILE A 7 31.71 -42.42 -37.20
C ILE A 7 31.12 -41.03 -37.41
N LEU A 8 30.02 -40.99 -38.15
CA LEU A 8 29.10 -39.86 -38.22
C LEU A 8 28.45 -39.74 -36.83
N ILE A 9 28.89 -38.78 -36.02
CA ILE A 9 28.21 -38.41 -34.78
C ILE A 9 26.98 -37.62 -35.19
N ILE A 10 25.85 -38.32 -35.34
CA ILE A 10 24.53 -37.69 -35.24
C ILE A 10 24.39 -37.34 -33.76
N GLY A 11 24.76 -36.10 -33.41
CA GLY A 11 24.36 -35.51 -32.15
C GLY A 11 22.85 -35.37 -32.19
N ALA A 12 22.14 -36.40 -31.74
CA ALA A 12 20.80 -36.22 -31.25
C ALA A 12 20.93 -35.31 -30.04
N SER A 13 20.75 -34.00 -30.25
CA SER A 13 20.33 -33.12 -29.18
C SER A 13 18.99 -33.68 -28.71
N LEU A 14 19.02 -34.52 -27.67
CA LEU A 14 17.90 -34.56 -26.74
C LEU A 14 17.81 -33.14 -26.20
N LEU A 15 17.00 -32.32 -26.86
CA LEU A 15 16.31 -31.23 -26.19
C LEU A 15 15.45 -31.90 -25.13
N VAL A 16 16.05 -32.14 -23.96
CA VAL A 16 15.27 -32.07 -22.74
C VAL A 16 14.87 -30.60 -22.68
N ASN A 17 13.70 -30.27 -23.23
CA ASN A 17 12.98 -29.07 -22.80
C ASN A 17 12.61 -29.33 -21.34
N CYS A 18 13.57 -29.11 -20.44
CA CYS A 18 13.25 -28.76 -19.08
C CYS A 18 12.83 -27.29 -19.16
N ASN A 19 11.58 -27.06 -19.54
CA ASN A 19 10.92 -25.83 -19.12
C ASN A 19 10.85 -25.96 -17.59
N LEU A 20 11.83 -25.37 -16.90
CA LEU A 20 11.62 -24.96 -15.52
C LEU A 20 10.49 -23.94 -15.58
N TYR A 21 9.26 -24.40 -15.34
CA TYR A 21 8.16 -23.48 -15.08
C TYR A 21 8.51 -22.76 -13.77
N ALA A 22 8.74 -21.45 -13.86
CA ALA A 22 8.67 -20.61 -12.67
C ALA A 22 7.23 -20.68 -12.15
N GLY A 23 7.07 -20.82 -10.84
CA GLY A 23 5.77 -21.02 -10.22
C GLY A 23 5.89 -20.82 -8.72
N PHE A 24 4.75 -20.84 -8.02
CA PHE A 24 4.75 -20.69 -6.56
C PHE A 24 5.61 -21.76 -5.89
N ASP A 25 6.47 -21.33 -4.97
CA ASP A 25 7.26 -22.18 -4.08
C ASP A 25 6.82 -21.91 -2.64
N PHE A 26 5.84 -22.69 -2.18
CA PHE A 26 5.36 -22.67 -0.80
C PHE A 26 6.20 -23.59 0.12
N GLY A 27 7.43 -23.93 -0.28
CA GLY A 27 8.31 -24.86 0.46
C GLY A 27 7.82 -26.30 0.42
N SER A 28 7.98 -27.05 1.51
CA SER A 28 7.50 -28.45 1.63
C SER A 28 5.97 -28.58 1.63
N GLY A 29 5.22 -27.48 1.49
CA GLY A 29 3.77 -27.43 1.70
C GLY A 29 3.38 -27.57 3.17
N ASP A 30 4.32 -27.26 4.08
CA ASP A 30 4.11 -27.34 5.52
C ASP A 30 3.46 -26.03 5.99
N SER A 31 2.20 -26.10 6.43
CA SER A 31 1.34 -24.93 6.72
C SER A 31 1.79 -24.12 7.94
N CYS A 32 2.85 -24.55 8.62
CA CYS A 32 3.30 -24.00 9.90
C CYS A 32 4.09 -22.69 9.77
N GLU A 33 4.81 -22.51 8.66
CA GLU A 33 5.68 -21.37 8.44
C GLU A 33 5.09 -20.46 7.37
N GLY A 34 4.95 -19.18 7.70
CA GLY A 34 4.62 -18.15 6.71
C GLY A 34 5.81 -17.89 5.80
N GLY A 35 5.54 -17.35 4.62
CA GLY A 35 6.59 -17.09 3.66
C GLY A 35 6.12 -16.18 2.54
N SER A 36 7.06 -15.86 1.66
CA SER A 36 6.80 -15.10 0.45
C SER A 36 7.84 -15.47 -0.61
N GLY A 37 7.52 -15.12 -1.84
CA GLY A 37 8.43 -15.30 -2.96
C GLY A 37 8.02 -14.44 -4.13
N SER A 38 8.90 -14.38 -5.12
CA SER A 38 8.61 -13.75 -6.39
C SER A 38 9.27 -14.49 -7.54
N PHE A 39 8.66 -14.38 -8.72
CA PHE A 39 9.23 -14.87 -9.96
C PHE A 39 8.65 -14.12 -11.16
N GLN A 40 9.32 -14.20 -12.30
CA GLN A 40 8.78 -13.72 -13.56
C GLN A 40 8.10 -14.86 -14.31
N GLN A 41 6.90 -14.59 -14.82
CA GLN A 41 6.11 -15.50 -15.64
C GLN A 41 5.95 -14.92 -17.04
N GLU A 42 6.34 -15.68 -18.06
CA GLU A 42 6.00 -15.33 -19.45
C GLU A 42 4.51 -15.60 -19.67
N ILE A 43 3.79 -14.60 -20.16
CA ILE A 43 2.36 -14.63 -20.44
C ILE A 43 2.15 -14.59 -21.95
N GLU A 44 1.43 -15.58 -22.47
CA GLU A 44 1.13 -15.67 -23.89
C GLU A 44 -0.03 -14.75 -24.31
N TYR A 45 0.04 -14.28 -25.56
CA TYR A 45 -1.05 -13.55 -26.20
C TYR A 45 -2.33 -14.40 -26.33
N TRP A 46 -3.42 -13.83 -25.82
CA TRP A 46 -4.76 -14.35 -25.90
C TRP A 46 -5.39 -14.08 -27.27
N ASP A 47 -5.63 -15.15 -28.04
CA ASP A 47 -6.20 -15.10 -29.39
C ASP A 47 -7.72 -15.36 -29.40
N ASN A 48 -8.42 -14.96 -28.33
CA ASN A 48 -9.83 -15.26 -28.04
C ASN A 48 -10.13 -16.75 -27.77
N ASP A 49 -9.12 -17.60 -27.55
CA ASP A 49 -9.35 -18.96 -27.04
C ASP A 49 -9.52 -18.93 -25.50
N PRO A 50 -10.71 -19.20 -24.95
CA PRO A 50 -10.96 -19.15 -23.51
C PRO A 50 -10.22 -20.25 -22.72
N GLU A 51 -9.58 -21.22 -23.37
CA GLU A 51 -8.77 -22.24 -22.70
C GLU A 51 -7.26 -21.95 -22.79
N LYS A 52 -6.87 -20.93 -23.56
CA LYS A 52 -5.48 -20.50 -23.74
C LYS A 52 -5.08 -19.50 -22.65
N ALA A 53 -4.54 -20.04 -21.56
CA ALA A 53 -3.95 -19.28 -20.45
C ALA A 53 -2.71 -20.05 -19.93
N VAL A 54 -1.69 -19.30 -19.51
CA VAL A 54 -0.47 -19.85 -18.93
C VAL A 54 -0.74 -20.17 -17.46
N THR A 55 -0.38 -21.38 -17.01
CA THR A 55 -0.43 -21.71 -15.58
C THR A 55 0.66 -20.96 -14.85
N VAL A 56 0.27 -20.10 -13.90
CA VAL A 56 1.18 -19.33 -13.04
C VAL A 56 1.65 -20.19 -11.87
N GLY A 57 0.76 -21.01 -11.29
CA GLY A 57 1.13 -21.95 -10.24
C GLY A 57 -0.06 -22.54 -9.50
N THR A 58 0.23 -23.46 -8.58
CA THR A 58 -0.77 -24.09 -7.70
C THR A 58 -0.62 -23.56 -6.27
N ILE A 59 -1.71 -23.14 -5.66
CA ILE A 59 -1.81 -22.74 -4.26
C ILE A 59 -2.32 -23.97 -3.49
N PRO A 60 -1.52 -24.59 -2.62
CA PRO A 60 -1.97 -25.77 -1.88
C PRO A 60 -3.04 -25.43 -0.85
N LYS A 61 -3.83 -26.44 -0.48
CA LYS A 61 -4.65 -26.40 0.74
C LYS A 61 -3.79 -26.21 2.00
N ASP A 62 -4.45 -25.86 3.10
CA ASP A 62 -3.91 -25.61 4.43
C ASP A 62 -3.03 -24.34 4.54
N LEU A 63 -2.97 -23.49 3.51
CA LEU A 63 -2.31 -22.18 3.59
C LEU A 63 -3.25 -21.12 4.17
N LYS A 64 -2.73 -20.28 5.06
CA LYS A 64 -3.49 -19.20 5.67
C LYS A 64 -3.16 -17.87 4.99
N ASP A 65 -4.20 -17.08 4.70
CA ASP A 65 -4.10 -15.68 4.27
C ASP A 65 -3.11 -15.49 3.10
N VAL A 66 -3.43 -16.11 1.96
CA VAL A 66 -2.60 -16.08 0.75
C VAL A 66 -2.86 -14.78 -0.02
N TYR A 67 -1.82 -14.07 -0.38
CA TYR A 67 -1.86 -12.93 -1.29
C TYR A 67 -0.99 -13.20 -2.50
N ILE A 68 -1.49 -12.90 -3.70
CA ILE A 68 -0.74 -13.00 -4.95
C ILE A 68 -1.02 -11.75 -5.76
N SER A 69 0.01 -11.05 -6.19
CA SER A 69 -0.07 -9.95 -7.15
C SER A 69 0.71 -10.29 -8.41
N LEU A 70 0.16 -9.93 -9.56
CA LEU A 70 0.76 -10.03 -10.87
C LEU A 70 0.88 -8.60 -11.43
N LYS A 71 2.10 -8.19 -11.80
CA LYS A 71 2.38 -6.87 -12.37
C LYS A 71 3.03 -7.02 -13.75
N SER A 72 2.44 -6.39 -14.76
CA SER A 72 2.86 -6.46 -16.16
C SER A 72 2.65 -5.10 -16.82
N ASP A 73 3.60 -4.70 -17.67
CA ASP A 73 3.47 -3.52 -18.53
C ASP A 73 2.41 -3.72 -19.63
N GLU A 74 2.03 -4.98 -19.89
CA GLU A 74 0.95 -5.36 -20.79
C GLU A 74 -0.30 -5.76 -19.99
N ASP A 75 -1.47 -5.50 -20.58
CA ASP A 75 -2.78 -5.90 -20.05
C ASP A 75 -2.83 -7.43 -19.91
N VAL A 76 -2.77 -7.89 -18.66
CA VAL A 76 -2.78 -9.29 -18.26
C VAL A 76 -3.98 -9.51 -17.37
N ASP A 77 -4.60 -10.67 -17.52
CA ASP A 77 -5.73 -11.06 -16.72
C ASP A 77 -5.44 -12.37 -16.03
N ILE A 78 -5.90 -12.49 -14.80
CA ILE A 78 -5.73 -13.70 -14.02
C ILE A 78 -7.00 -14.55 -14.02
N ARG A 79 -6.80 -15.83 -13.75
CA ARG A 79 -7.87 -16.78 -13.53
C ARG A 79 -7.55 -17.68 -12.35
N LEU A 80 -8.56 -17.97 -11.55
CA LEU A 80 -8.48 -18.86 -10.40
C LEU A 80 -9.47 -20.01 -10.56
N TYR A 81 -8.95 -21.22 -10.40
CA TYR A 81 -9.71 -22.45 -10.43
C TYR A 81 -9.53 -23.18 -9.10
N ASP A 82 -10.53 -23.95 -8.67
CA ASP A 82 -10.36 -24.90 -7.57
C ASP A 82 -9.74 -26.23 -8.05
N ALA A 83 -9.45 -27.13 -7.12
CA ALA A 83 -8.91 -28.47 -7.40
C ALA A 83 -9.81 -29.36 -8.27
N ASN A 84 -11.11 -29.07 -8.35
CA ASN A 84 -12.07 -29.80 -9.19
C ASN A 84 -12.19 -29.21 -10.60
N GLY A 85 -11.56 -28.05 -10.84
CA GLY A 85 -11.61 -27.31 -12.10
C GLY A 85 -12.74 -26.29 -12.19
N ASP A 86 -13.42 -25.99 -11.07
CA ASP A 86 -14.45 -24.97 -11.00
C ASP A 86 -13.85 -23.58 -11.26
N LYS A 87 -14.53 -22.79 -12.09
CA LYS A 87 -14.08 -21.45 -12.52
C LYS A 87 -14.49 -20.42 -11.48
N ILE A 88 -13.56 -19.98 -10.62
CA ILE A 88 -13.83 -19.01 -9.55
C ILE A 88 -13.67 -17.59 -10.11
N VAL A 89 -12.42 -17.15 -10.33
CA VAL A 89 -12.08 -15.89 -10.99
C VAL A 89 -11.83 -16.21 -12.44
N HIS A 90 -12.74 -15.90 -13.37
CA HIS A 90 -12.56 -16.30 -14.76
C HIS A 90 -13.47 -15.54 -15.73
N TRP A 91 -12.88 -14.84 -16.70
CA TRP A 91 -13.60 -14.22 -17.82
C TRP A 91 -13.64 -15.15 -19.05
N PRO A 92 -14.74 -15.26 -19.82
CA PRO A 92 -16.05 -14.62 -19.62
C PRO A 92 -16.99 -15.38 -18.66
N SER A 93 -16.54 -16.47 -18.03
CA SER A 93 -17.37 -17.36 -17.22
C SER A 93 -16.69 -17.72 -15.90
N GLY A 94 -17.31 -17.43 -14.77
CA GLY A 94 -16.79 -17.74 -13.44
C GLY A 94 -17.75 -17.22 -12.36
N ILE A 95 -17.43 -17.47 -11.09
CA ILE A 95 -18.21 -16.94 -9.96
C ILE A 95 -17.95 -15.43 -9.79
N ILE A 96 -16.68 -15.02 -9.91
CA ILE A 96 -16.25 -13.63 -10.04
C ILE A 96 -15.67 -13.45 -11.45
N ASN A 97 -16.20 -12.49 -12.22
CA ASN A 97 -15.75 -12.23 -13.58
C ASN A 97 -15.96 -10.75 -14.00
N GLY A 98 -15.87 -9.82 -13.05
CA GLY A 98 -16.14 -8.40 -13.27
C GLY A 98 -14.90 -7.58 -13.64
N PRO A 99 -15.10 -6.37 -14.21
CA PRO A 99 -14.02 -5.43 -14.52
C PRO A 99 -13.33 -4.89 -13.28
N ASN A 100 -14.03 -4.83 -12.16
CA ASN A 100 -13.56 -4.17 -10.95
C ASN A 100 -13.45 -5.17 -9.80
N LYS A 101 -12.86 -4.70 -8.71
CA LYS A 101 -12.67 -5.47 -7.49
C LYS A 101 -13.97 -6.15 -7.04
N ALA A 102 -13.86 -7.42 -6.69
CA ALA A 102 -14.95 -8.20 -6.14
C ALA A 102 -14.46 -9.14 -5.04
N VAL A 103 -15.32 -9.42 -4.07
CA VAL A 103 -15.03 -10.26 -2.90
C VAL A 103 -16.16 -11.27 -2.74
N ILE A 104 -15.83 -12.56 -2.60
CA ILE A 104 -16.81 -13.61 -2.32
C ILE A 104 -16.30 -14.56 -1.23
N PRO A 105 -17.20 -15.15 -0.42
CA PRO A 105 -16.87 -16.37 0.30
C PRO A 105 -16.84 -17.57 -0.68
N TYR A 106 -15.85 -18.45 -0.53
CA TYR A 106 -15.72 -19.68 -1.30
C TYR A 106 -15.04 -20.77 -0.45
N ASN A 107 -15.73 -21.89 -0.20
CA ASN A 107 -15.19 -23.06 0.50
C ASN A 107 -14.37 -22.75 1.78
N GLY A 108 -14.92 -21.93 2.67
CA GLY A 108 -14.31 -21.63 3.99
C GLY A 108 -13.24 -20.53 3.99
N VAL A 109 -12.97 -19.92 2.83
CA VAL A 109 -12.12 -18.73 2.68
C VAL A 109 -12.88 -17.59 2.03
N THR A 110 -12.36 -16.37 2.14
CA THR A 110 -12.82 -15.21 1.39
C THR A 110 -11.84 -14.93 0.27
N ILE A 111 -12.33 -14.91 -0.97
CA ILE A 111 -11.53 -14.61 -2.16
C ILE A 111 -11.87 -13.21 -2.62
N GLU A 112 -10.86 -12.33 -2.60
CA GLU A 112 -10.88 -11.01 -3.18
C GLU A 112 -10.04 -11.00 -4.47
N TYR A 113 -10.55 -10.33 -5.50
CA TYR A 113 -9.93 -10.20 -6.82
C TYR A 113 -9.99 -8.75 -7.28
N SER A 114 -8.94 -8.25 -7.94
CA SER A 114 -8.84 -6.88 -8.48
C SER A 114 -9.83 -6.53 -9.60
N GLY A 115 -10.26 -7.52 -10.40
CA GLY A 115 -10.99 -7.26 -11.64
C GLY A 115 -10.07 -7.29 -12.87
N TYR A 116 -10.66 -7.42 -14.07
CA TYR A 116 -9.90 -7.38 -15.34
C TYR A 116 -9.49 -5.96 -15.79
N ASN A 117 -9.86 -4.93 -15.03
CA ASN A 117 -9.28 -3.60 -15.18
C ASN A 117 -8.11 -3.36 -14.19
N GLY A 118 -7.58 -4.43 -13.60
CA GLY A 118 -6.56 -4.40 -12.56
C GLY A 118 -7.01 -3.75 -11.25
N ASP A 119 -6.05 -3.40 -10.41
CA ASP A 119 -6.24 -2.91 -9.04
C ASP A 119 -6.58 -1.40 -8.93
N GLY A 120 -6.77 -0.73 -10.07
CA GLY A 120 -6.97 0.71 -10.14
C GLY A 120 -5.70 1.50 -10.47
N THR A 121 -4.53 0.85 -10.59
CA THR A 121 -3.26 1.47 -11.00
C THR A 121 -2.81 1.11 -12.42
N GLY A 122 -3.47 0.15 -13.07
CA GLY A 122 -3.23 -0.24 -14.47
C GLY A 122 -3.91 -1.56 -14.84
N LEU A 123 -4.11 -1.84 -16.14
CA LEU A 123 -4.78 -3.05 -16.65
C LEU A 123 -3.93 -4.34 -16.59
N GLY A 124 -2.65 -4.24 -16.21
CA GLY A 124 -1.75 -5.40 -16.03
C GLY A 124 -1.31 -5.57 -14.58
N HIS A 125 -2.04 -4.96 -13.65
CA HIS A 125 -1.80 -5.00 -12.20
C HIS A 125 -2.95 -5.74 -11.53
N GLU A 126 -2.86 -7.07 -11.44
CA GLU A 126 -3.91 -7.92 -10.92
C GLU A 126 -3.51 -8.49 -9.57
N TYR A 127 -4.48 -8.74 -8.69
CA TYR A 127 -4.21 -9.48 -7.46
C TYR A 127 -5.35 -10.40 -7.06
N ILE A 128 -4.98 -11.42 -6.28
CA ILE A 128 -5.90 -12.28 -5.53
C ILE A 128 -5.48 -12.25 -4.07
N LYS A 129 -6.45 -12.06 -3.19
CA LYS A 129 -6.30 -12.27 -1.76
C LYS A 129 -7.27 -13.36 -1.31
N ILE A 130 -6.74 -14.46 -0.78
CA ILE A 130 -7.49 -15.55 -0.18
C ILE A 130 -7.33 -15.45 1.34
N SER A 131 -8.32 -14.90 2.02
CA SER A 131 -8.31 -14.71 3.48
C SER A 131 -8.95 -15.91 4.17
N GLY A 132 -8.29 -16.44 5.21
CA GLY A 132 -8.62 -17.72 5.86
C GLY A 132 -7.69 -18.86 5.42
N VAL A 133 -7.98 -20.07 5.89
CA VAL A 133 -7.19 -21.28 5.59
C VAL A 133 -7.76 -21.99 4.36
N THR A 134 -6.96 -22.12 3.29
CA THR A 134 -7.38 -22.77 2.03
C THR A 134 -7.82 -24.21 2.29
N GLN A 135 -9.07 -24.54 1.99
CA GLN A 135 -9.59 -25.90 2.25
C GLN A 135 -9.29 -26.89 1.11
N ASN A 136 -8.99 -26.37 -0.08
CA ASN A 136 -8.64 -27.13 -1.28
C ASN A 136 -7.46 -26.45 -1.99
N ASP A 137 -6.81 -27.19 -2.89
CA ASP A 137 -5.83 -26.59 -3.80
C ASP A 137 -6.55 -25.64 -4.77
N PHE A 138 -5.87 -24.56 -5.15
CA PHE A 138 -6.28 -23.66 -6.22
C PHE A 138 -5.23 -23.64 -7.32
N VAL A 139 -5.66 -23.45 -8.55
CA VAL A 139 -4.76 -23.25 -9.70
C VAL A 139 -4.94 -21.85 -10.22
N MET A 140 -3.86 -21.08 -10.24
CA MET A 140 -3.83 -19.76 -10.84
C MET A 140 -3.28 -19.85 -12.26
N LYS A 141 -3.99 -19.21 -13.19
CA LYS A 141 -3.55 -19.02 -14.57
C LYS A 141 -3.59 -17.53 -14.92
N ALA A 142 -2.89 -17.14 -15.98
CA ALA A 142 -2.94 -15.79 -16.50
C ALA A 142 -2.85 -15.78 -18.03
N PHE A 143 -3.40 -14.77 -18.67
CA PHE A 143 -3.36 -14.56 -20.13
C PHE A 143 -3.23 -13.08 -20.43
N GLY A 144 -2.56 -12.72 -21.52
CA GLY A 144 -2.31 -11.32 -21.86
C GLY A 144 -3.02 -10.91 -23.14
N TYR A 145 -3.53 -9.68 -23.21
CA TYR A 145 -4.00 -9.08 -24.47
C TYR A 145 -2.85 -8.72 -25.42
N LYS A 146 -1.60 -8.87 -24.95
CA LYS A 146 -0.35 -9.00 -25.70
C LYS A 146 0.55 -10.03 -25.00
N ALA A 147 1.49 -10.62 -25.73
CA ALA A 147 2.50 -11.48 -25.12
C ALA A 147 3.54 -10.61 -24.38
N GLY A 148 3.91 -11.00 -23.16
CA GLY A 148 4.80 -10.21 -22.31
C GLY A 148 5.24 -11.00 -21.06
N TYR A 149 6.00 -10.35 -20.18
CA TYR A 149 6.36 -10.91 -18.88
C TYR A 149 5.56 -10.23 -17.78
N ALA A 150 5.13 -11.02 -16.79
CA ALA A 150 4.54 -10.51 -15.58
C ALA A 150 5.40 -10.87 -14.36
N GLU A 151 5.63 -9.92 -13.49
CA GLU A 151 6.23 -10.13 -12.17
C GLU A 151 5.15 -10.62 -11.20
N VAL A 152 5.35 -11.81 -10.68
CA VAL A 152 4.44 -12.44 -9.72
C VAL A 152 5.08 -12.34 -8.34
N TYR A 153 4.39 -11.68 -7.41
CA TYR A 153 4.72 -11.68 -5.98
C TYR A 153 3.63 -12.44 -5.23
N TYR A 154 4.02 -13.24 -4.25
CA TYR A 154 3.08 -13.99 -3.42
C TYR A 154 3.57 -14.11 -1.99
N SER A 155 2.62 -14.17 -1.05
CA SER A 155 2.87 -14.35 0.38
C SER A 155 1.76 -15.16 1.04
N TRP A 156 2.07 -15.78 2.17
CA TRP A 156 1.12 -16.48 3.02
C TRP A 156 1.54 -16.40 4.49
N VAL A 157 0.57 -16.56 5.39
CA VAL A 157 0.77 -16.58 6.83
C VAL A 157 0.90 -18.04 7.29
N GLY A 158 1.80 -18.29 8.24
CA GLY A 158 1.90 -19.60 8.90
C GLY A 158 0.66 -19.85 9.76
N ASN A 159 0.03 -21.01 9.60
CA ASN A 159 -1.20 -21.37 10.29
C ASN A 159 -0.99 -21.59 11.81
N GLY A 160 0.26 -21.73 12.28
CA GLY A 160 0.64 -21.74 13.71
C GLY A 160 0.15 -22.94 14.53
N ASP A 161 -0.73 -23.77 13.97
CA ASP A 161 -1.41 -24.88 14.66
C ASP A 161 -0.68 -26.22 14.41
N CYS A 162 0.58 -26.29 14.85
CA CYS A 162 1.48 -27.40 14.58
C CYS A 162 1.94 -28.07 15.87
N ASP A 163 0.99 -28.71 16.55
CA ASP A 163 1.25 -29.80 17.51
C ASP A 163 0.59 -31.09 17.00
N GLU A 164 1.27 -32.20 17.17
CA GLU A 164 0.96 -33.49 16.53
C GLU A 164 -0.40 -34.05 16.95
N SER A 165 -1.09 -34.66 15.98
CA SER A 165 -2.08 -35.72 16.20
C SER A 165 -3.39 -35.27 16.89
N THR A 166 -4.42 -34.98 16.10
CA THR A 166 -5.63 -35.82 15.96
C THR A 166 -6.69 -35.09 15.15
N SER A 167 -7.27 -35.80 14.18
CA SER A 167 -8.50 -35.42 13.51
C SER A 167 -9.66 -35.32 14.51
N ASP A 168 -10.40 -34.21 14.53
CA ASP A 168 -11.86 -34.25 14.57
C ASP A 168 -12.49 -32.88 14.22
N SER A 169 -13.51 -32.94 13.40
CA SER A 169 -14.44 -31.86 13.11
C SER A 169 -15.34 -31.60 14.32
N SER A 170 -15.35 -30.39 14.88
CA SER A 170 -16.57 -29.66 15.32
C SER A 170 -16.27 -28.51 16.29
N THR A 171 -16.49 -27.30 15.80
CA THR A 171 -16.83 -26.03 16.49
C THR A 171 -15.78 -25.20 17.23
N PRO A 172 -15.81 -23.86 17.02
CA PRO A 172 -14.89 -22.89 17.60
C PRO A 172 -15.33 -22.52 19.03
N SER A 173 -14.39 -22.59 19.96
CA SER A 173 -14.55 -22.06 21.33
C SER A 173 -13.89 -20.68 21.49
N ALA A 174 -13.52 -20.03 20.38
CA ALA A 174 -12.76 -18.79 20.40
C ALA A 174 -13.68 -17.58 20.21
N SER A 175 -13.53 -16.60 21.10
CA SER A 175 -14.06 -15.25 20.94
C SER A 175 -13.37 -14.54 19.78
N GLY A 176 -14.03 -13.58 19.15
CA GLY A 176 -13.46 -12.78 18.07
C GLY A 176 -14.26 -11.50 17.84
N SER A 177 -13.67 -10.58 17.08
CA SER A 177 -14.30 -9.35 16.63
C SER A 177 -13.80 -8.95 15.24
N GLY A 178 -14.52 -8.05 14.58
CA GLY A 178 -14.11 -7.50 13.30
C GLY A 178 -14.95 -6.32 12.85
N ASP A 179 -14.43 -5.59 11.88
CA ASP A 179 -14.99 -4.36 11.34
C ASP A 179 -14.96 -4.37 9.81
N PHE A 180 -16.02 -3.89 9.17
CA PHE A 180 -16.05 -3.62 7.74
C PHE A 180 -17.06 -2.53 7.38
N GLU A 181 -16.96 -1.99 6.17
CA GLU A 181 -17.95 -1.04 5.63
C GLU A 181 -18.80 -1.70 4.56
N GLN A 182 -20.10 -1.42 4.57
CA GLN A 182 -21.06 -1.96 3.63
C GLN A 182 -21.86 -0.81 3.00
N ALA A 183 -21.86 -0.74 1.67
CA ALA A 183 -22.70 0.21 0.94
C ALA A 183 -24.17 -0.25 1.02
N ILE A 184 -25.05 0.67 1.44
CA ILE A 184 -26.50 0.46 1.53
C ILE A 184 -27.19 1.36 0.50
N VAL A 185 -28.02 0.75 -0.35
CA VAL A 185 -28.73 1.45 -1.42
C VAL A 185 -30.09 1.91 -0.90
N GLU A 186 -30.48 3.14 -1.26
CA GLU A 186 -31.81 3.71 -0.95
C GLU A 186 -32.92 2.82 -1.51
N ASP A 187 -33.97 2.63 -0.71
CA ASP A 187 -35.16 1.82 -1.01
C ASP A 187 -34.88 0.34 -1.30
N ASP A 188 -33.72 -0.20 -0.91
CA ASP A 188 -33.33 -1.60 -1.13
C ASP A 188 -32.84 -2.32 0.13
N ILE A 189 -32.95 -3.66 0.13
CA ILE A 189 -32.47 -4.53 1.20
C ILE A 189 -31.12 -5.12 0.77
N VAL A 190 -30.05 -4.70 1.45
CA VAL A 190 -28.69 -5.17 1.20
C VAL A 190 -28.30 -6.25 2.20
N THR A 191 -27.77 -7.37 1.71
CA THR A 191 -27.22 -8.42 2.57
C THR A 191 -25.90 -7.95 3.19
N ILE A 192 -25.83 -7.99 4.53
CA ILE A 192 -24.65 -7.60 5.30
C ILE A 192 -23.71 -8.78 5.50
N GLY A 193 -24.25 -9.95 5.84
CA GLY A 193 -23.42 -11.14 6.08
C GLY A 193 -24.21 -12.33 6.63
N ASP A 194 -23.60 -13.50 6.58
CA ASP A 194 -24.18 -14.73 7.13
C ASP A 194 -23.59 -15.05 8.51
N ILE A 195 -24.46 -15.45 9.44
CA ILE A 195 -24.10 -15.86 10.80
C ILE A 195 -24.31 -17.38 10.89
N PRO A 196 -23.24 -18.18 11.03
CA PRO A 196 -23.37 -19.62 11.14
C PRO A 196 -23.94 -20.04 12.51
N PRO A 197 -24.44 -21.29 12.65
CA PRO A 197 -24.74 -21.86 13.94
C PRO A 197 -23.45 -22.06 14.76
N LYS A 198 -23.60 -22.20 16.08
CA LYS A 198 -22.55 -22.40 17.07
C LYS A 198 -21.67 -21.18 17.38
N VAL A 199 -22.15 -19.99 17.07
CA VAL A 199 -21.54 -18.72 17.51
C VAL A 199 -22.08 -18.40 18.91
N ASN A 200 -21.18 -18.28 19.90
CA ASN A 200 -21.55 -18.03 21.29
C ASN A 200 -21.55 -16.54 21.60
N ASN A 201 -22.68 -16.03 22.09
CA ASN A 201 -22.94 -14.63 22.45
C ASN A 201 -22.47 -13.67 21.36
N LEU A 202 -23.35 -13.31 20.44
CA LEU A 202 -23.02 -12.46 19.30
C LEU A 202 -23.56 -11.04 19.54
N TYR A 203 -22.75 -10.03 19.25
CA TYR A 203 -23.17 -8.65 19.19
C TYR A 203 -22.71 -8.03 17.88
N ILE A 204 -23.64 -7.41 17.16
CA ILE A 204 -23.37 -6.72 15.90
C ILE A 204 -23.95 -5.33 16.02
N THR A 205 -23.15 -4.33 15.68
CA THR A 205 -23.58 -2.95 15.56
C THR A 205 -23.41 -2.48 14.12
N LEU A 206 -24.34 -1.64 13.70
CA LEU A 206 -24.37 -1.01 12.41
C LEU A 206 -24.51 0.50 12.67
N THR A 207 -23.52 1.27 12.26
CA THR A 207 -23.46 2.72 12.48
C THR A 207 -23.44 3.44 11.14
N SER A 208 -24.37 4.36 10.95
CA SER A 208 -24.56 5.11 9.70
C SER A 208 -25.03 6.54 10.01
N ASP A 209 -24.61 7.51 9.19
CA ASP A 209 -25.14 8.88 9.21
C ASP A 209 -26.50 8.99 8.49
N LYS A 210 -26.93 7.89 7.85
CA LYS A 210 -28.19 7.70 7.14
C LYS A 210 -29.11 6.75 7.88
N ASP A 211 -30.42 6.96 7.72
CA ASP A 211 -31.47 6.12 8.29
C ASP A 211 -31.44 4.72 7.63
N VAL A 212 -31.05 3.73 8.41
CA VAL A 212 -30.84 2.35 7.97
C VAL A 212 -31.36 1.39 9.02
N ASP A 213 -32.20 0.44 8.60
CA ASP A 213 -32.84 -0.51 9.51
C ASP A 213 -32.21 -1.90 9.37
N ILE A 214 -31.82 -2.49 10.49
CA ILE A 214 -31.33 -3.87 10.54
C ILE A 214 -32.43 -4.89 10.31
N GLN A 215 -32.07 -5.96 9.61
CA GLN A 215 -32.91 -7.12 9.40
C GLN A 215 -32.16 -8.43 9.64
N LEU A 216 -32.89 -9.44 10.08
CA LEU A 216 -32.37 -10.78 10.36
C LEU A 216 -33.31 -11.84 9.80
N TYR A 217 -32.77 -12.75 9.02
CA TYR A 217 -33.50 -13.85 8.38
C TYR A 217 -32.91 -15.19 8.80
N ASP A 218 -33.75 -16.22 8.89
CA ASP A 218 -33.28 -17.60 8.88
C ASP A 218 -32.88 -17.96 7.44
N LYS A 219 -31.63 -18.34 7.25
CA LYS A 219 -31.06 -18.59 5.93
C LYS A 219 -31.57 -19.88 5.30
N ASP A 220 -31.88 -20.87 6.12
CA ASP A 220 -32.22 -22.21 5.64
C ASP A 220 -33.65 -22.27 5.08
N ASP A 221 -34.58 -21.54 5.71
CA ASP A 221 -36.00 -21.54 5.32
C ASP A 221 -36.53 -20.17 4.84
N GLY A 222 -35.73 -19.11 4.92
CA GLY A 222 -36.08 -17.78 4.45
C GLY A 222 -37.02 -17.01 5.39
N THR A 223 -37.29 -17.52 6.60
CA THR A 223 -38.16 -16.85 7.56
C THR A 223 -37.58 -15.48 7.94
N ALA A 224 -38.36 -14.42 7.73
CA ALA A 224 -38.04 -13.09 8.25
C ALA A 224 -38.21 -13.08 9.78
N ILE A 225 -37.08 -13.05 10.51
CA ILE A 225 -37.09 -13.05 11.97
C ILE A 225 -37.27 -11.60 12.45
N ILE A 226 -36.36 -10.71 12.07
CA ILE A 226 -36.45 -9.27 12.37
C ILE A 226 -36.49 -8.57 11.01
N ALA A 227 -37.66 -8.11 10.56
CA ALA A 227 -37.81 -7.33 9.32
C ALA A 227 -39.19 -6.66 9.30
N TRP A 228 -39.34 -5.61 8.50
CA TRP A 228 -40.64 -5.01 8.17
C TRP A 228 -40.86 -5.06 6.64
N PRO A 229 -42.09 -5.30 6.14
CA PRO A 229 -43.33 -5.60 6.87
C PRO A 229 -43.53 -7.09 7.20
N GLU A 230 -42.61 -7.97 6.78
CA GLU A 230 -42.83 -9.43 6.78
C GLU A 230 -42.32 -10.16 8.04
N GLY A 231 -41.57 -9.49 8.92
CA GLY A 231 -41.08 -10.03 10.20
C GLY A 231 -41.77 -9.40 11.42
N ILE A 232 -41.23 -9.63 12.63
CA ILE A 232 -41.84 -9.13 13.88
C ILE A 232 -41.40 -7.70 14.27
N LEU A 233 -40.58 -7.04 13.45
CA LEU A 233 -40.13 -5.66 13.69
C LEU A 233 -41.36 -4.74 13.63
N SER A 234 -41.73 -4.19 14.78
CA SER A 234 -43.04 -3.54 14.97
C SER A 234 -43.04 -2.40 15.98
N GLY A 235 -41.92 -2.16 16.68
CA GLY A 235 -41.79 -1.14 17.72
C GLY A 235 -40.59 -0.22 17.49
N GLU A 236 -40.71 1.01 17.98
CA GLU A 236 -39.77 2.13 17.78
C GLU A 236 -38.49 2.07 18.64
N GLY A 237 -38.37 1.07 19.51
CA GLY A 237 -37.23 0.93 20.42
C GLY A 237 -37.02 -0.52 20.80
N LYS A 238 -36.02 -0.77 21.65
CA LYS A 238 -35.49 -2.10 21.97
C LYS A 238 -36.57 -3.18 22.09
N GLN A 239 -36.43 -4.25 21.29
CA GLN A 239 -37.32 -5.40 21.31
C GLN A 239 -36.53 -6.70 21.47
N THR A 240 -37.21 -7.75 21.93
CA THR A 240 -36.62 -9.08 22.13
C THR A 240 -37.54 -10.17 21.61
N THR A 241 -36.97 -11.27 21.13
CA THR A 241 -37.72 -12.47 20.76
C THR A 241 -36.94 -13.74 21.11
N ASN A 242 -37.64 -14.87 21.13
CA ASN A 242 -37.00 -16.18 21.13
C ASN A 242 -37.25 -16.86 19.79
N TYR A 243 -36.19 -17.22 19.08
CA TYR A 243 -36.27 -17.90 17.79
C TYR A 243 -35.39 -19.14 17.79
N LYS A 244 -35.98 -20.32 17.56
CA LYS A 244 -35.30 -21.63 17.60
C LYS A 244 -34.40 -21.84 18.84
N GLY A 245 -34.79 -21.27 19.99
CA GLY A 245 -34.06 -21.37 21.25
C GLY A 245 -33.01 -20.29 21.49
N MET A 246 -32.73 -19.43 20.51
CA MET A 246 -31.87 -18.24 20.65
C MET A 246 -32.67 -17.08 21.25
N GLU A 247 -32.09 -16.38 22.21
CA GLU A 247 -32.63 -15.10 22.70
C GLU A 247 -32.00 -13.97 21.87
N ILE A 248 -32.84 -13.27 21.11
CA ILE A 248 -32.41 -12.23 20.17
C ILE A 248 -32.99 -10.89 20.62
N GLU A 249 -32.14 -9.89 20.72
CA GLU A 249 -32.45 -8.51 21.08
C GLU A 249 -31.97 -7.55 19.99
N TRP A 250 -32.73 -6.50 19.72
CA TRP A 250 -32.35 -5.46 18.74
C TRP A 250 -32.87 -4.08 19.12
N SER A 251 -32.30 -3.04 18.53
CA SER A 251 -32.53 -1.60 18.83
C SER A 251 -33.92 -1.07 18.47
N GLY A 252 -34.53 -1.51 17.36
CA GLY A 252 -35.80 -1.00 16.86
C GLY A 252 -35.66 -0.48 15.42
N TYR A 253 -36.48 0.49 15.02
CA TYR A 253 -36.30 1.24 13.76
C TYR A 253 -35.92 2.72 13.95
N ASN A 254 -35.70 3.15 15.20
CA ASN A 254 -35.19 4.49 15.51
C ASN A 254 -33.75 4.43 16.04
N GLY A 255 -33.05 3.31 15.84
CA GLY A 255 -31.71 3.07 16.37
C GLY A 255 -31.61 3.25 17.87
N ASP A 256 -30.72 4.17 18.29
CA ASP A 256 -30.49 4.54 19.68
C ASP A 256 -31.48 5.60 20.23
N GLY A 257 -32.44 6.05 19.42
CA GLY A 257 -33.44 7.07 19.74
C GLY A 257 -32.99 8.51 19.51
N VAL A 258 -31.75 8.73 19.06
CA VAL A 258 -31.18 10.04 18.69
C VAL A 258 -30.67 10.05 17.25
N ASN A 259 -30.04 8.94 16.81
CA ASN A 259 -29.57 8.72 15.44
C ASN A 259 -30.24 7.48 14.85
N LEU A 260 -31.02 7.69 13.78
CA LEU A 260 -31.80 6.64 13.11
C LEU A 260 -30.95 5.60 12.39
N GLY A 261 -29.64 5.84 12.19
CA GLY A 261 -28.71 4.90 11.55
C GLY A 261 -27.85 4.06 12.50
N ASN A 262 -28.10 4.14 13.82
CA ASN A 262 -27.35 3.42 14.85
C ASN A 262 -28.13 2.20 15.34
N GLU A 263 -27.89 1.07 14.72
CA GLU A 263 -28.64 -0.16 14.96
C GLU A 263 -27.77 -1.26 15.58
N TYR A 264 -28.36 -2.19 16.33
CA TYR A 264 -27.67 -3.35 16.85
C TYR A 264 -28.52 -4.62 16.91
N ILE A 265 -27.86 -5.77 16.80
CA ILE A 265 -28.41 -7.10 17.12
C ILE A 265 -27.53 -7.75 18.17
N LYS A 266 -28.18 -8.30 19.20
CA LYS A 266 -27.55 -9.14 20.21
C LYS A 266 -28.22 -10.51 20.22
N ILE A 267 -27.45 -11.58 20.08
CA ILE A 267 -27.90 -12.95 20.29
C ILE A 267 -27.21 -13.50 21.52
N THR A 268 -27.99 -13.82 22.55
CA THR A 268 -27.46 -14.37 23.81
C THR A 268 -27.48 -15.90 23.76
N GLY A 269 -26.37 -16.53 24.13
CA GLY A 269 -26.16 -17.97 24.01
C GLY A 269 -25.63 -18.38 22.63
N GLU A 270 -25.74 -19.67 22.32
CA GLU A 270 -25.23 -20.26 21.09
C GLU A 270 -26.24 -20.08 19.93
N THR A 271 -25.80 -19.59 18.76
CA THR A 271 -26.66 -19.55 17.58
C THR A 271 -27.05 -20.96 17.14
N THR A 272 -28.34 -21.26 16.98
CA THR A 272 -28.82 -22.61 16.70
C THR A 272 -29.20 -22.85 15.23
N ALA A 273 -29.14 -21.80 14.40
CA ALA A 273 -29.51 -21.83 12.99
C ALA A 273 -28.53 -21.00 12.14
N ASN A 274 -28.50 -21.24 10.82
CA ASN A 274 -27.85 -20.32 9.89
C ASN A 274 -28.73 -19.07 9.74
N LEU A 275 -28.18 -17.90 10.03
CA LEU A 275 -28.89 -16.63 9.90
C LEU A 275 -28.23 -15.77 8.83
N THR A 276 -28.99 -14.86 8.24
CA THR A 276 -28.47 -13.84 7.33
C THR A 276 -28.89 -12.47 7.87
N MET A 277 -27.90 -11.61 8.13
CA MET A 277 -28.12 -10.21 8.46
C MET A 277 -28.23 -9.39 7.18
N LYS A 278 -29.20 -8.48 7.17
CA LYS A 278 -29.43 -7.52 6.09
C LYS A 278 -29.66 -6.13 6.68
N ALA A 279 -29.61 -5.09 5.85
CA ALA A 279 -30.05 -3.76 6.21
C ALA A 279 -30.90 -3.16 5.10
N TYR A 280 -31.94 -2.41 5.47
CA TYR A 280 -32.77 -1.64 4.55
C TYR A 280 -32.36 -0.17 4.61
N GLY A 281 -32.06 0.44 3.47
CA GLY A 281 -31.72 1.85 3.40
C GLY A 281 -32.94 2.72 3.12
N TYR A 282 -33.33 3.60 4.05
CA TYR A 282 -34.27 4.68 3.74
C TYR A 282 -33.59 5.83 2.98
N GLU A 283 -32.28 5.96 3.13
CA GLU A 283 -31.41 6.82 2.31
C GLU A 283 -30.15 6.05 1.90
N ALA A 284 -29.59 6.34 0.72
CA ALA A 284 -28.35 5.70 0.26
C ALA A 284 -27.14 6.21 1.08
N GLY A 285 -26.30 5.29 1.54
CA GLY A 285 -25.15 5.60 2.39
C GLY A 285 -24.22 4.42 2.64
N TYR A 286 -23.23 4.61 3.51
CA TYR A 286 -22.34 3.54 3.98
C TYR A 286 -22.59 3.26 5.45
N ALA A 287 -22.74 1.98 5.77
CA ALA A 287 -22.87 1.50 7.13
C ALA A 287 -21.55 0.88 7.60
N LYS A 288 -21.02 1.35 8.72
CA LYS A 288 -19.92 0.69 9.43
C LYS A 288 -20.50 -0.45 10.26
N VAL A 289 -20.02 -1.66 10.01
CA VAL A 289 -20.46 -2.87 10.69
C VAL A 289 -19.34 -3.37 11.58
N HIS A 290 -19.59 -3.35 12.89
CA HIS A 290 -18.72 -3.96 13.89
C HIS A 290 -19.43 -5.19 14.47
N TYR A 291 -18.74 -6.31 14.56
CA TYR A 291 -19.27 -7.53 15.15
C TYR A 291 -18.28 -8.17 16.10
N GLU A 292 -18.79 -8.76 17.17
CA GLU A 292 -18.02 -9.48 18.17
C GLU A 292 -18.79 -10.70 18.69
N TRP A 293 -18.07 -11.75 19.08
CA TRP A 293 -18.66 -12.93 19.71
C TRP A 293 -17.72 -13.56 20.74
N GLY A 294 -18.26 -14.25 21.75
CA GLY A 294 -17.46 -14.97 22.76
C GLY A 294 -17.92 -14.80 24.22
N SER A 295 -17.09 -15.25 25.17
CA SER A 295 -17.49 -15.39 26.58
C SER A 295 -17.56 -14.10 27.42
N ASP A 296 -17.24 -12.92 26.87
CA ASP A 296 -17.21 -11.65 27.63
C ASP A 296 -17.86 -10.47 26.88
N ILE A 297 -19.10 -10.62 26.41
CA ILE A 297 -19.91 -9.44 26.06
C ILE A 297 -20.42 -8.85 27.36
N ALA A 298 -19.94 -7.65 27.71
CA ALA A 298 -20.35 -6.91 28.90
C ALA A 298 -21.87 -6.95 29.05
N THR A 299 -22.33 -7.48 30.20
CA THR A 299 -23.74 -7.41 30.58
C THR A 299 -23.98 -6.07 31.27
N ASP A 300 -25.18 -5.53 31.06
CA ASP A 300 -25.73 -4.23 31.53
C ASP A 300 -25.81 -4.11 33.08
N SER A 301 -24.78 -4.54 33.81
CA SER A 301 -24.79 -4.60 35.29
C SER A 301 -23.60 -3.96 35.98
N ASP A 302 -22.64 -3.39 35.25
CA ASP A 302 -21.54 -2.61 35.85
C ASP A 302 -21.72 -1.08 35.76
N ILE A 303 -22.87 -0.59 35.25
CA ILE A 303 -23.25 0.83 35.36
C ILE A 303 -24.00 1.04 36.68
N ASN A 304 -23.26 1.41 37.73
CA ASN A 304 -23.85 1.84 38.98
C ASN A 304 -24.42 3.27 38.82
N THR A 305 -25.73 3.38 38.65
CA THR A 305 -26.51 4.57 38.29
C THR A 305 -26.68 5.61 39.41
N THR A 306 -25.66 5.87 40.24
CA THR A 306 -25.81 6.76 41.41
C THR A 306 -25.08 8.10 41.40
N ASP A 307 -24.29 8.45 40.38
CA ASP A 307 -23.61 9.77 40.37
C ASP A 307 -24.17 10.81 39.38
N ILE A 308 -25.34 10.57 38.76
CA ILE A 308 -26.03 11.61 37.97
C ILE A 308 -27.02 12.39 38.85
N VAL A 309 -26.51 13.12 39.84
CA VAL A 309 -27.18 14.35 40.31
C VAL A 309 -26.15 15.27 41.00
N ASP A 310 -25.48 16.13 40.23
CA ASP A 310 -25.63 17.58 40.41
C ASP A 310 -24.91 18.37 39.31
N ASN A 311 -25.60 19.42 38.88
CA ASN A 311 -25.24 20.32 37.79
C ASN A 311 -23.90 21.02 38.03
N ASN A 312 -22.91 20.80 37.16
CA ASN A 312 -21.98 21.85 36.74
C ASN A 312 -21.36 21.54 35.37
N ILE A 313 -21.57 22.49 34.46
CA ILE A 313 -20.92 22.61 33.16
C ILE A 313 -19.40 22.62 33.37
N THR A 314 -18.69 21.58 32.91
CA THR A 314 -17.27 21.66 32.57
C THR A 314 -16.94 20.66 31.45
N THR A 315 -16.74 21.21 30.24
CA THR A 315 -15.88 20.76 29.13
C THR A 315 -15.55 19.27 29.01
N ASP A 316 -16.13 18.64 27.99
CA ASP A 316 -15.73 17.34 27.44
C ASP A 316 -14.21 17.22 27.30
N THR A 317 -13.67 16.10 27.79
CA THR A 317 -12.35 15.61 27.40
C THR A 317 -12.57 14.58 26.29
N PRO A 318 -12.09 14.82 25.05
CA PRO A 318 -12.30 13.92 23.93
C PRO A 318 -11.46 12.64 24.06
N SER A 319 -12.07 11.50 23.74
CA SER A 319 -11.35 10.26 23.41
C SER A 319 -10.74 10.39 22.02
N THR A 320 -9.44 10.16 21.93
CA THR A 320 -8.57 10.46 20.77
C THR A 320 -8.26 9.21 19.94
N ASP A 321 -9.04 8.94 18.90
CA ASP A 321 -8.56 8.15 17.76
C ASP A 321 -8.79 8.95 16.48
N ILE A 322 -7.73 9.58 15.98
CA ILE A 322 -7.77 10.41 14.78
C ILE A 322 -7.14 9.56 13.69
N GLY A 323 -7.94 9.16 12.70
CA GLY A 323 -7.48 8.46 11.51
C GLY A 323 -6.50 9.31 10.71
N LEU A 324 -5.20 9.02 10.83
CA LEU A 324 -4.13 9.67 10.10
C LEU A 324 -3.72 8.79 8.91
N THR A 325 -3.98 9.28 7.70
CA THR A 325 -3.80 8.58 6.42
C THR A 325 -2.42 8.87 5.80
N GLU A 326 -2.03 8.17 4.72
CA GLU A 326 -0.83 8.48 3.89
C GLU A 326 -0.73 9.98 3.55
N ALA A 327 -1.88 10.62 3.27
CA ALA A 327 -1.98 12.05 3.00
C ALA A 327 -1.53 12.90 4.20
N SER A 328 -1.89 12.53 5.44
CA SER A 328 -1.48 13.26 6.64
C SER A 328 0.04 13.27 6.84
N ILE A 329 0.70 12.17 6.48
CA ILE A 329 2.16 12.04 6.54
C ILE A 329 2.79 12.99 5.53
N VAL A 330 2.34 12.93 4.28
CA VAL A 330 2.83 13.81 3.20
C VAL A 330 2.58 15.27 3.53
N ASP A 331 1.37 15.61 3.97
CA ASP A 331 0.98 16.97 4.33
C ASP A 331 1.83 17.51 5.48
N ARG A 332 2.11 16.69 6.51
CA ARG A 332 2.96 17.11 7.63
C ARG A 332 4.42 17.31 7.21
N HIS A 333 4.97 16.44 6.36
CA HIS A 333 6.31 16.67 5.80
C HIS A 333 6.34 17.98 5.00
N ASN A 334 5.36 18.19 4.13
CA ASN A 334 5.28 19.37 3.28
C ASN A 334 5.06 20.64 4.09
N TYR A 335 4.27 20.60 5.17
CA TYR A 335 4.13 21.71 6.10
C TYR A 335 5.50 22.16 6.63
N TYR A 336 6.32 21.24 7.13
CA TYR A 336 7.64 21.58 7.68
C TYR A 336 8.64 22.01 6.61
N ARG A 337 8.62 21.41 5.41
CA ARG A 337 9.44 21.84 4.26
C ARG A 337 9.12 23.28 3.85
N ASN A 338 7.83 23.61 3.79
CA ASN A 338 7.33 24.93 3.39
C ASN A 338 7.66 26.06 4.37
N LEU A 339 8.18 25.75 5.56
CA LEU A 339 8.76 26.75 6.46
C LEU A 339 10.10 27.30 5.93
N ASP A 340 10.83 26.52 5.13
CA ASP A 340 12.16 26.85 4.63
C ASP A 340 12.20 27.06 3.10
N PHE A 341 11.43 26.29 2.32
CA PHE A 341 11.36 26.37 0.85
C PHE A 341 10.02 25.83 0.32
N GLN A 342 9.53 26.32 -0.82
CA GLN A 342 8.18 26.01 -1.34
C GLN A 342 8.14 25.19 -2.62
N ASP A 343 9.29 24.82 -3.17
CA ASP A 343 9.45 24.31 -4.53
C ASP A 343 9.77 22.81 -4.60
N SER A 344 9.60 22.07 -3.50
CA SER A 344 9.81 20.62 -3.52
C SER A 344 8.94 19.88 -2.51
N ASN A 345 7.63 19.98 -2.66
CA ASN A 345 6.71 19.12 -1.91
C ASN A 345 6.94 17.64 -2.26
N LEU A 346 6.89 16.78 -1.24
CA LEU A 346 6.93 15.34 -1.37
C LEU A 346 5.58 14.80 -1.84
N THR A 347 5.62 13.66 -2.53
CA THR A 347 4.46 12.80 -2.80
C THR A 347 4.61 11.47 -2.08
N TRP A 348 3.49 10.77 -1.88
CA TRP A 348 3.53 9.39 -1.39
C TRP A 348 4.11 8.45 -2.44
N ASP A 349 4.81 7.42 -1.99
CA ASP A 349 5.25 6.31 -2.83
C ASP A 349 5.00 4.98 -2.12
N ALA A 350 4.12 4.17 -2.69
CA ALA A 350 3.68 2.91 -2.11
C ALA A 350 4.81 1.87 -2.02
N THR A 351 5.78 1.91 -2.93
CA THR A 351 6.96 1.02 -2.89
C THR A 351 7.86 1.40 -1.71
N LEU A 352 8.11 2.70 -1.50
CA LEU A 352 8.83 3.16 -0.31
C LEU A 352 8.10 2.80 0.99
N ALA A 353 6.76 2.85 0.99
CA ALA A 353 5.94 2.49 2.14
C ALA A 353 6.05 0.99 2.45
N GLU A 354 6.02 0.13 1.44
CA GLU A 354 6.26 -1.31 1.58
C GLU A 354 7.65 -1.59 2.14
N HIS A 355 8.69 -0.95 1.60
CA HIS A 355 10.06 -1.06 2.10
C HIS A 355 10.17 -0.63 3.57
N ALA A 356 9.48 0.46 3.94
CA ALA A 356 9.44 0.96 5.30
C ALA A 356 8.70 -0.01 6.24
N GLN A 357 7.58 -0.58 5.81
CA GLN A 357 6.81 -1.54 6.60
C GLN A 357 7.59 -2.82 6.87
N GLN A 358 8.22 -3.39 5.84
CA GLN A 358 9.07 -4.59 5.99
C GLN A 358 10.17 -4.37 7.04
N TRP A 359 10.78 -3.17 7.06
CA TRP A 359 11.79 -2.84 8.05
C TRP A 359 11.22 -2.58 9.45
N ALA A 360 10.06 -1.93 9.54
CA ALA A 360 9.37 -1.73 10.82
C ALA A 360 9.03 -3.09 11.48
N ASP A 361 8.48 -4.04 10.70
CA ASP A 361 8.17 -5.39 11.16
C ASP A 361 9.44 -6.13 11.61
N TYR A 362 10.54 -5.97 10.88
CA TYR A 362 11.83 -6.53 11.26
C TYR A 362 12.30 -5.99 12.61
N LEU A 363 12.26 -4.67 12.82
CA LEU A 363 12.65 -4.04 14.07
C LEU A 363 11.77 -4.50 15.23
N ALA A 364 10.45 -4.54 15.02
CA ALA A 364 9.50 -4.99 16.04
C ALA A 364 9.75 -6.43 16.49
N LYS A 365 10.19 -7.30 15.57
CA LYS A 365 10.47 -8.71 15.86
C LYS A 365 11.88 -8.97 16.39
N ASN A 366 12.88 -8.23 15.92
CA ASN A 366 14.29 -8.61 16.09
C ASN A 366 15.14 -7.60 16.87
N TYR A 367 14.74 -6.33 16.98
CA TYR A 367 15.55 -5.31 17.62
C TYR A 367 15.30 -5.26 19.12
N THR A 368 16.28 -5.72 19.90
CA THR A 368 16.13 -5.94 21.35
C THR A 368 16.50 -4.72 22.19
N GLN A 369 16.19 -4.76 23.49
CA GLN A 369 16.64 -3.71 24.40
C GLN A 369 18.16 -3.73 24.56
N ALA A 370 18.78 -4.92 24.49
CA ALA A 370 20.24 -5.07 24.55
C ALA A 370 20.95 -4.44 23.34
N ASP A 371 20.36 -4.53 22.14
CA ASP A 371 20.89 -3.88 20.94
C ASP A 371 20.87 -2.35 21.11
N ALA A 372 19.75 -1.82 21.61
CA ALA A 372 19.58 -0.40 21.90
C ALA A 372 20.59 0.11 22.94
N ASP A 373 20.71 -0.57 24.07
CA ASP A 373 21.63 -0.22 25.15
C ASP A 373 23.10 -0.38 24.72
N GLY A 374 23.37 -1.32 23.81
CA GLY A 374 24.67 -1.53 23.19
C GLY A 374 25.04 -0.50 22.14
N GLY A 375 24.12 0.41 21.78
CA GLY A 375 24.34 1.42 20.74
C GLY A 375 24.37 0.83 19.33
N ALA A 376 23.75 -0.34 19.11
CA ALA A 376 23.50 -0.83 17.78
C ALA A 376 22.65 0.19 17.02
N SER A 377 22.85 0.26 15.71
CA SER A 377 22.04 1.15 14.87
C SER A 377 20.80 0.39 14.40
N PRO A 378 19.58 0.94 14.56
CA PRO A 378 18.37 0.33 14.03
C PRO A 378 18.21 0.56 12.52
N HIS A 379 19.15 1.26 11.87
CA HIS A 379 19.06 1.57 10.44
C HIS A 379 19.34 0.36 9.56
N ALA A 380 18.54 0.18 8.50
CA ALA A 380 18.66 -0.93 7.56
C ALA A 380 20.04 -0.99 6.88
N SER A 381 20.63 0.18 6.61
CA SER A 381 21.94 0.31 5.96
C SER A 381 23.13 -0.13 6.84
N GLN A 382 22.93 -0.30 8.15
CA GLN A 382 24.01 -0.57 9.11
C GLN A 382 23.96 -1.98 9.72
N PHE A 383 22.92 -2.78 9.42
CA PHE A 383 22.87 -4.22 9.72
C PHE A 383 23.65 -5.01 8.63
N ASN A 384 24.89 -5.36 8.96
CA ASN A 384 25.99 -5.86 8.11
C ASN A 384 25.71 -7.03 7.11
N SER A 385 26.24 -6.87 5.88
CA SER A 385 26.78 -7.82 4.85
C SER A 385 26.03 -9.08 4.41
N SER A 386 24.90 -9.40 5.01
CA SER A 386 24.02 -10.50 4.59
C SER A 386 22.58 -10.00 4.48
N THR A 387 22.42 -8.78 3.97
CA THR A 387 21.12 -8.20 3.62
C THR A 387 20.32 -9.24 2.88
N HIS A 388 19.11 -9.51 3.37
CA HIS A 388 18.10 -10.34 2.75
C HIS A 388 17.68 -9.74 1.38
N GLY A 389 18.58 -9.71 0.40
CA GLY A 389 18.29 -9.46 -1.03
C GLY A 389 17.66 -8.13 -1.44
N LEU A 390 17.32 -7.20 -0.54
CA LEU A 390 16.55 -6.00 -0.92
C LEU A 390 17.47 -4.83 -1.30
N PRO A 391 17.43 -4.37 -2.57
CA PRO A 391 18.28 -3.30 -3.07
C PRO A 391 17.66 -1.93 -2.75
N TYR A 392 17.72 -1.48 -1.49
CA TYR A 392 17.28 -0.13 -1.11
C TYR A 392 18.31 0.95 -1.48
N GLU A 393 19.03 0.78 -2.60
CA GLU A 393 20.05 1.75 -2.99
C GLU A 393 19.35 3.12 -3.26
N GLY A 394 20.01 4.25 -3.02
CA GLY A 394 19.44 5.57 -3.29
C GLY A 394 18.22 6.02 -2.45
N GLU A 395 17.77 5.24 -1.46
CA GLU A 395 16.73 5.60 -0.50
C GLU A 395 17.33 6.12 0.82
N GLY A 396 16.71 7.17 1.38
CA GLY A 396 16.97 7.66 2.73
C GLY A 396 16.04 6.99 3.75
N GLU A 397 16.35 7.10 5.04
CA GLU A 397 15.59 6.47 6.12
C GLU A 397 15.53 7.36 7.37
N ASN A 398 14.34 7.52 7.93
CA ASN A 398 14.15 7.95 9.31
C ASN A 398 13.44 6.85 10.11
N ILE A 399 13.82 6.70 11.38
CA ILE A 399 13.22 5.73 12.31
C ILE A 399 12.88 6.44 13.61
N ALA A 400 11.74 6.09 14.21
CA ALA A 400 11.34 6.52 15.53
C ALA A 400 10.82 5.32 16.32
N TRP A 401 10.98 5.37 17.65
CA TRP A 401 10.41 4.39 18.56
C TRP A 401 9.89 5.06 19.83
N ALA A 402 8.72 4.64 20.32
CA ALA A 402 8.20 5.06 21.61
C ALA A 402 7.48 3.92 22.35
N SER A 403 7.66 3.85 23.67
CA SER A 403 7.06 2.83 24.52
C SER A 403 5.58 3.05 24.87
N GLY A 404 5.01 4.21 24.52
CA GLY A 404 3.68 4.66 24.95
C GLY A 404 2.69 4.90 23.81
N GLY A 405 2.90 4.25 22.66
CA GLY A 405 2.21 4.54 21.41
C GLY A 405 2.91 5.66 20.63
N LEU A 406 3.24 5.37 19.38
CA LEU A 406 3.80 6.32 18.42
C LEU A 406 2.84 6.42 17.24
N ALA A 407 2.41 7.64 16.92
CA ALA A 407 1.71 7.92 15.68
C ALA A 407 2.71 8.38 14.60
N TYR A 408 2.30 8.33 13.33
CA TYR A 408 3.08 8.97 12.27
C TYR A 408 3.22 10.48 12.50
N VAL A 409 2.12 11.14 12.87
CA VAL A 409 2.05 12.59 13.12
C VAL A 409 1.17 12.88 14.34
N LEU A 410 1.36 14.05 14.96
CA LEU A 410 0.47 14.61 15.97
C LEU A 410 -0.75 15.26 15.32
N ASP A 411 -1.83 15.40 16.10
CA ASP A 411 -3.09 16.02 15.66
C ASP A 411 -2.86 17.38 14.99
N GLU A 412 -1.94 18.19 15.52
CA GLU A 412 -1.57 19.51 15.01
C GLU A 412 -0.04 19.63 14.86
N PRO A 413 0.48 20.45 13.93
CA PRO A 413 1.91 20.72 13.82
C PRO A 413 2.41 21.49 15.03
N VAL A 414 3.68 21.26 15.36
CA VAL A 414 4.35 21.90 16.51
C VAL A 414 5.29 23.02 16.04
N ASP A 415 5.63 23.93 16.95
CA ASP A 415 6.70 24.89 16.68
C ASP A 415 8.07 24.20 16.77
N ILE A 416 8.57 23.78 15.61
CA ILE A 416 9.83 23.04 15.51
C ILE A 416 11.07 23.87 15.87
N THR A 417 10.94 25.18 16.11
CA THR A 417 12.04 26.04 16.57
C THR A 417 12.23 26.00 18.08
N GLU A 418 11.23 25.53 18.83
CA GLU A 418 11.29 25.37 20.28
C GLU A 418 11.83 23.98 20.65
N VAL A 419 12.81 23.95 21.57
CA VAL A 419 13.42 22.71 22.04
C VAL A 419 12.38 21.83 22.75
N GLY A 420 12.13 20.64 22.20
CA GLY A 420 11.24 19.64 22.80
C GLY A 420 9.75 19.87 22.54
N ALA A 421 9.39 20.74 21.59
CA ALA A 421 8.01 21.01 21.21
C ALA A 421 7.25 19.76 20.72
N ALA A 422 7.95 18.79 20.13
CA ALA A 422 7.40 17.49 19.71
C ALA A 422 7.49 16.41 20.81
N GLY A 423 7.59 16.80 22.08
CA GLY A 423 7.57 15.87 23.21
C GLY A 423 6.23 15.14 23.36
N ASN A 424 6.03 14.45 24.48
CA ASN A 424 4.76 13.78 24.76
C ASN A 424 3.62 14.82 24.85
N ILE A 425 2.71 14.85 23.87
CA ILE A 425 1.54 15.72 23.87
C ILE A 425 0.32 14.84 24.17
N ASN A 426 -0.27 15.01 25.36
CA ASN A 426 -1.46 14.28 25.82
C ASN A 426 -1.33 12.75 25.72
N GLY A 427 -0.14 12.21 26.00
CA GLY A 427 0.14 10.77 25.93
C GLY A 427 0.60 10.27 24.57
N LYS A 428 0.61 11.11 23.53
CA LYS A 428 0.98 10.73 22.16
C LYS A 428 2.31 11.35 21.71
N TYR A 429 2.97 10.66 20.79
CA TYR A 429 4.13 11.13 20.04
C TYR A 429 3.82 11.09 18.54
N GLY A 430 4.36 12.01 17.76
CA GLY A 430 4.32 11.99 16.29
C GLY A 430 5.72 11.87 15.72
N ALA A 431 6.00 10.80 14.98
CA ALA A 431 7.33 10.51 14.45
C ALA A 431 7.86 11.66 13.57
N VAL A 432 7.06 12.14 12.61
CA VAL A 432 7.46 13.23 11.70
C VAL A 432 7.70 14.53 12.45
N ASP A 433 6.88 14.82 13.48
CA ASP A 433 7.02 16.02 14.30
C ASP A 433 8.28 15.98 15.16
N MET A 434 8.59 14.83 15.74
CA MET A 434 9.82 14.61 16.50
C MET A 434 11.05 14.78 15.62
N TRP A 435 11.06 14.17 14.44
CA TRP A 435 12.14 14.34 13.47
C TRP A 435 12.29 15.80 13.04
N ALA A 436 11.19 16.49 12.73
CA ALA A 436 11.24 17.89 12.33
C ALA A 436 11.70 18.82 13.47
N ASN A 437 11.36 18.51 14.72
CA ASN A 437 11.75 19.32 15.88
C ASN A 437 13.25 19.27 16.18
N GLU A 438 14.02 18.37 15.56
CA GLU A 438 15.48 18.48 15.59
C GLU A 438 16.01 19.79 14.97
N LYS A 439 15.17 20.52 14.20
CA LYS A 439 15.45 21.88 13.73
C LYS A 439 15.92 22.81 14.84
N ALA A 440 15.35 22.69 16.05
CA ALA A 440 15.73 23.50 17.21
C ALA A 440 17.23 23.35 17.58
N TYR A 441 17.90 22.29 17.12
CA TYR A 441 19.33 22.04 17.35
C TYR A 441 20.20 22.24 16.11
N TYR A 442 19.61 22.37 14.93
CA TYR A 442 20.34 22.48 13.67
C TYR A 442 20.82 23.92 13.42
N ASP A 443 22.12 24.08 13.25
CA ASP A 443 22.74 25.34 12.81
C ASP A 443 23.02 25.29 11.30
N TYR A 444 22.29 26.12 10.56
CA TYR A 444 22.36 26.21 9.11
C TYR A 444 23.73 26.69 8.59
N GLU A 445 24.38 27.61 9.31
CA GLU A 445 25.64 28.20 8.87
C GLU A 445 26.79 27.20 8.93
N SER A 446 26.86 26.43 10.02
CA SER A 446 27.86 25.37 10.18
C SER A 446 27.45 24.02 9.57
N ASN A 447 26.21 23.89 9.08
CA ASN A 447 25.61 22.63 8.62
C ASN A 447 25.78 21.51 9.66
N SER A 448 25.43 21.79 10.92
CA SER A 448 25.70 20.87 12.03
C SER A 448 24.65 20.95 13.15
N GLY A 449 24.49 19.87 13.91
CA GLY A 449 23.62 19.81 15.09
C GLY A 449 24.29 20.25 16.40
N ASN A 450 25.51 20.80 16.35
CA ASN A 450 26.30 21.19 17.52
C ASN A 450 26.42 20.09 18.61
N GLY A 451 26.54 18.83 18.18
CA GLY A 451 26.63 17.66 19.06
C GLY A 451 25.28 16.96 19.36
N ASN A 452 24.17 17.50 18.85
CA ASN A 452 22.87 16.83 18.86
C ASN A 452 22.62 16.08 17.55
N VAL A 453 21.64 15.17 17.58
CA VAL A 453 21.12 14.49 16.40
C VAL A 453 20.24 15.47 15.62
N VAL A 454 20.51 15.61 14.33
CA VAL A 454 19.76 16.46 13.40
C VAL A 454 19.49 15.79 12.05
N GLY A 455 19.95 14.54 11.90
CA GLY A 455 19.88 13.80 10.64
C GLY A 455 18.46 13.51 10.20
N HIS A 456 17.51 13.40 11.14
CA HIS A 456 16.13 13.17 10.80
C HIS A 456 15.49 14.44 10.26
N TYR A 457 15.73 15.60 10.92
CA TYR A 457 15.30 16.89 10.39
C TYR A 457 15.86 17.14 9.00
N THR A 458 17.18 17.00 8.81
CA THR A 458 17.80 17.29 7.52
C THR A 458 17.27 16.41 6.39
N GLN A 459 16.86 15.16 6.67
CA GLN A 459 16.16 14.31 5.71
C GLN A 459 14.72 14.79 5.42
N VAL A 460 13.93 15.12 6.46
CA VAL A 460 12.56 15.65 6.29
C VAL A 460 12.55 16.88 5.38
N VAL A 461 13.52 17.79 5.59
CA VAL A 461 13.66 19.02 4.80
C VAL A 461 14.68 18.92 3.67
N TRP A 462 15.03 17.70 3.23
CA TRP A 462 15.97 17.56 2.11
C TRP A 462 15.29 17.97 0.80
N GLN A 463 15.63 19.15 0.27
CA GLN A 463 14.94 19.73 -0.89
C GLN A 463 14.98 18.83 -2.13
N LYS A 464 16.02 18.00 -2.33
CA LYS A 464 16.08 17.12 -3.52
C LYS A 464 15.22 15.86 -3.39
N THR A 465 14.81 15.48 -2.18
CA THR A 465 13.88 14.37 -1.97
C THR A 465 12.50 14.76 -2.51
N THR A 466 11.88 13.85 -3.25
CA THR A 466 10.60 14.05 -3.95
C THR A 466 9.49 13.12 -3.46
N LYS A 467 9.85 12.01 -2.82
CA LYS A 467 8.93 10.95 -2.42
C LYS A 467 9.19 10.49 -1.00
N VAL A 468 8.12 10.06 -0.33
CA VAL A 468 8.17 9.44 0.99
C VAL A 468 7.17 8.29 1.05
N GLY A 469 7.54 7.22 1.76
CA GLY A 469 6.63 6.14 2.14
C GLY A 469 6.99 5.66 3.54
N CYS A 470 6.00 5.32 4.35
CA CYS A 470 6.21 4.99 5.76
C CYS A 470 5.45 3.73 6.17
N GLY A 471 5.98 3.05 7.18
CA GLY A 471 5.37 1.87 7.81
C GLY A 471 5.53 1.92 9.32
N GLN A 472 4.67 1.18 10.02
CA GLN A 472 4.63 1.13 11.48
C GLN A 472 4.40 -0.30 11.96
N ALA A 473 5.12 -0.70 13.01
CA ALA A 473 4.95 -1.99 13.64
C ALA A 473 5.04 -1.87 15.17
N GLU A 474 4.18 -2.62 15.86
CA GLU A 474 4.20 -2.73 17.32
C GLU A 474 5.07 -3.92 17.73
N SER A 475 6.00 -3.68 18.66
CA SER A 475 6.73 -4.75 19.33
C SER A 475 6.07 -5.07 20.66
N GLU A 476 5.77 -6.35 20.86
CA GLU A 476 5.39 -6.92 22.17
C GLU A 476 6.54 -7.73 22.80
N THR A 477 7.74 -7.64 22.21
CA THR A 477 8.89 -8.48 22.56
C THR A 477 9.75 -7.86 23.68
N ASP A 478 11.04 -8.16 23.74
CA ASP A 478 12.00 -7.67 24.75
C ASP A 478 12.08 -6.14 24.84
N ARG A 479 11.75 -5.44 23.75
CA ARG A 479 11.64 -3.98 23.71
C ARG A 479 10.23 -3.55 23.28
N PRO A 480 9.25 -3.54 24.21
CA PRO A 480 7.87 -3.25 23.88
C PRO A 480 7.67 -1.78 23.49
N GLY A 481 6.96 -1.53 22.39
CA GLY A 481 6.67 -0.20 21.88
C GLY A 481 6.52 -0.16 20.37
N SER A 482 6.17 1.02 19.86
CA SER A 482 5.83 1.26 18.46
C SER A 482 7.07 1.71 17.69
N TYR A 483 7.36 1.10 16.54
CA TYR A 483 8.36 1.53 15.58
C TYR A 483 7.68 2.21 14.39
N VAL A 484 8.12 3.42 14.04
CA VAL A 484 7.74 4.09 12.78
C VAL A 484 8.99 4.24 11.93
N VAL A 485 8.89 3.81 10.67
CA VAL A 485 9.95 3.92 9.67
C VAL A 485 9.42 4.71 8.50
N CYS A 486 10.19 5.67 8.00
CA CYS A 486 9.92 6.34 6.73
C CYS A 486 11.12 6.21 5.80
N ARG A 487 10.85 5.90 4.53
CA ARG A 487 11.79 5.84 3.42
C ARG A 487 11.61 7.05 2.53
N TYR A 488 12.73 7.57 2.01
CA TYR A 488 12.76 8.82 1.25
C TYR A 488 13.47 8.62 -0.08
N TYR A 489 12.91 9.17 -1.14
CA TYR A 489 13.56 9.12 -2.45
C TYR A 489 13.49 10.47 -3.16
N ILE A 490 14.57 10.98 -3.75
CA ILE A 490 15.96 10.49 -3.65
C ILE A 490 16.48 10.69 -2.20
N ALA A 491 17.37 9.80 -1.74
CA ALA A 491 18.02 9.91 -0.43
C ALA A 491 18.59 11.31 -0.15
N GLY A 492 18.45 11.76 1.10
CA GLY A 492 19.04 12.98 1.60
C GLY A 492 20.36 12.76 2.31
N ASN A 493 20.77 13.76 3.10
CA ASN A 493 21.93 13.71 3.99
C ASN A 493 23.26 13.42 3.29
N MET A 494 23.44 13.95 2.06
CA MET A 494 24.69 13.86 1.33
C MET A 494 25.80 14.61 2.10
N VAL A 495 26.92 13.92 2.33
CA VAL A 495 28.02 14.44 3.15
C VAL A 495 28.53 15.77 2.59
N GLY A 496 28.49 16.82 3.43
CA GLY A 496 28.99 18.16 3.09
C GLY A 496 27.98 19.05 2.38
N GLU A 497 26.83 18.53 1.93
CA GLU A 497 25.75 19.34 1.34
C GLU A 497 24.79 19.85 2.42
N LYS A 498 24.23 21.04 2.21
CA LYS A 498 23.13 21.55 3.03
C LYS A 498 21.79 20.89 2.64
N PRO A 499 20.83 20.73 3.57
CA PRO A 499 19.50 20.16 3.30
C PRO A 499 18.60 21.03 2.42
N TYR A 500 18.88 22.33 2.35
CA TYR A 500 18.30 23.28 1.42
C TYR A 500 19.20 24.52 1.31
N CYS A 501 18.99 25.34 0.28
CA CYS A 501 19.71 26.59 0.10
C CYS A 501 18.80 27.80 0.29
N THR A 502 19.21 28.75 1.13
CA THR A 502 18.46 29.99 1.40
C THR A 502 18.81 31.13 0.44
N ASP A 503 19.98 31.05 -0.21
CA ASP A 503 20.52 32.12 -1.06
C ASP A 503 19.98 32.11 -2.50
N TYR A 504 19.33 31.01 -2.90
CA TYR A 504 18.63 30.91 -4.17
C TYR A 504 17.26 30.25 -3.98
N SER A 505 16.36 30.47 -4.93
CA SER A 505 15.09 29.75 -5.02
C SER A 505 14.86 29.31 -6.46
N VAL A 506 14.24 28.15 -6.62
CA VAL A 506 13.79 27.65 -7.92
C VAL A 506 12.28 27.80 -8.09
N ALA A 507 11.57 28.36 -7.10
CA ALA A 507 10.11 28.56 -7.11
C ALA A 507 9.60 29.34 -8.33
N GLN A 508 10.40 30.25 -8.89
CA GLN A 508 10.05 30.98 -10.12
C GLN A 508 9.79 30.06 -11.33
N TYR A 509 10.38 28.87 -11.36
CA TYR A 509 10.16 27.87 -12.39
C TYR A 509 8.90 27.02 -12.16
N TYR A 510 8.44 26.92 -10.90
CA TYR A 510 7.22 26.21 -10.49
C TYR A 510 5.99 27.13 -10.56
N ASN A 511 5.81 27.80 -11.70
CA ASN A 511 4.78 28.83 -11.85
C ASN A 511 3.46 28.33 -12.45
N ASN A 512 3.42 27.08 -12.95
CA ASN A 512 2.21 26.47 -13.49
C ASN A 512 2.27 24.93 -13.42
N PRO A 513 1.98 24.33 -12.25
CA PRO A 513 2.05 22.88 -12.03
C PRO A 513 0.96 22.09 -12.75
N SER A 514 -0.02 22.76 -13.38
CA SER A 514 -1.09 22.12 -14.14
C SER A 514 -0.72 21.80 -15.59
N LEU A 515 0.46 22.24 -16.04
CA LEU A 515 0.97 21.94 -17.38
C LEU A 515 1.29 20.44 -17.51
N SER A 516 0.99 19.91 -18.68
CA SER A 516 1.29 18.52 -19.06
C SER A 516 1.82 18.47 -20.48
N PHE A 517 2.72 17.52 -20.73
CA PHE A 517 3.17 17.25 -22.09
C PHE A 517 2.03 16.67 -22.92
N SER A 518 2.03 17.04 -24.20
CA SER A 518 1.16 16.48 -25.24
C SER A 518 1.95 16.28 -26.52
N SER A 519 1.44 15.51 -27.48
CA SER A 519 2.09 15.36 -28.79
C SER A 519 2.33 16.71 -29.46
N ASP A 520 1.37 17.64 -29.41
CA ASP A 520 1.52 19.00 -29.95
C ASP A 520 2.66 19.79 -29.29
N THR A 521 3.03 19.42 -28.05
CA THR A 521 4.11 20.06 -27.33
C THR A 521 5.45 19.70 -27.96
N ILE A 522 5.64 18.47 -28.44
CA ILE A 522 6.97 17.93 -28.81
C ILE A 522 7.12 17.50 -30.26
N ASP A 523 6.04 17.14 -30.97
CA ASP A 523 6.12 16.52 -32.31
C ASP A 523 6.88 17.40 -33.32
N GLY A 524 7.97 16.84 -33.85
CA GLY A 524 8.83 17.48 -34.85
C GLY A 524 9.59 18.72 -34.34
N LYS A 525 9.64 18.94 -33.02
CA LYS A 525 10.27 20.12 -32.43
C LYS A 525 11.70 19.87 -32.00
N THR A 526 12.46 20.95 -31.90
CA THR A 526 13.80 20.97 -31.33
C THR A 526 13.87 22.08 -30.31
N PHE A 527 14.31 21.73 -29.10
CA PHE A 527 14.46 22.65 -27.98
C PHE A 527 15.95 22.86 -27.73
N GLY A 528 16.37 24.13 -27.71
CA GLY A 528 17.59 24.50 -27.02
C GLY A 528 17.36 24.30 -25.52
N THR A 529 18.28 23.64 -24.84
CA THR A 529 18.11 23.35 -23.40
C THR A 529 19.14 24.10 -22.56
N THR A 530 18.67 24.58 -21.41
CA THR A 530 19.52 25.15 -20.36
C THR A 530 19.28 24.35 -19.08
N LYS A 531 20.33 23.71 -18.57
CA LYS A 531 20.28 22.91 -17.35
C LYS A 531 20.68 23.77 -16.15
N LEU A 532 19.90 23.71 -15.07
CA LEU A 532 20.23 24.38 -13.81
C LEU A 532 21.08 23.48 -12.92
N LEU A 533 22.31 23.88 -12.68
CA LEU A 533 23.25 23.19 -11.81
C LEU A 533 23.24 23.81 -10.42
N GLU A 534 22.67 23.09 -9.46
CA GLU A 534 22.64 23.48 -8.05
C GLU A 534 23.90 23.00 -7.30
N ASP A 535 24.71 23.94 -6.81
CA ASP A 535 25.78 23.69 -5.85
C ASP A 535 25.26 23.94 -4.43
N ARG A 536 25.05 22.83 -3.71
CA ARG A 536 24.46 22.79 -2.37
C ARG A 536 25.46 23.01 -1.24
N VAL A 537 26.75 23.02 -1.56
CA VAL A 537 27.82 23.35 -0.62
C VAL A 537 27.94 24.87 -0.52
N ASN A 538 27.96 25.54 -1.69
CA ASN A 538 28.14 26.99 -1.78
C ASN A 538 26.82 27.77 -1.92
N CYS A 539 25.69 27.06 -2.02
CA CYS A 539 24.37 27.63 -2.28
C CYS A 539 24.34 28.57 -3.49
N THR A 540 24.77 28.06 -4.64
CA THR A 540 24.73 28.78 -5.91
C THR A 540 24.03 27.95 -6.99
N ILE A 541 23.45 28.64 -7.98
CA ILE A 541 22.96 28.04 -9.21
C ILE A 541 23.84 28.51 -10.37
N GLU A 542 24.21 27.59 -11.25
CA GLU A 542 24.79 27.88 -12.56
C GLU A 542 23.85 27.40 -13.68
N GLU A 543 23.64 28.22 -14.71
CA GLU A 543 22.93 27.78 -15.92
C GLU A 543 23.95 27.24 -16.93
N LYS A 544 23.78 25.98 -17.33
CA LYS A 544 24.57 25.34 -18.38
C LYS A 544 23.76 25.25 -19.66
N GLU A 545 24.12 26.07 -20.63
CA GLU A 545 23.55 26.06 -21.98
C GLU A 545 24.34 25.14 -22.93
N GLY A 546 23.69 24.71 -24.02
CA GLY A 546 24.38 24.14 -25.18
C GLY A 546 24.00 22.71 -25.53
N ASP A 547 23.07 22.12 -24.79
CA ASP A 547 22.48 20.82 -25.08
C ASP A 547 21.21 21.03 -25.93
N GLU A 548 20.92 20.11 -26.85
CA GLU A 548 19.82 20.22 -27.81
C GLU A 548 18.93 18.96 -27.72
N LEU A 549 17.63 19.16 -27.55
CA LEU A 549 16.65 18.09 -27.44
C LEU A 549 15.72 18.11 -28.66
N THR A 550 15.86 17.14 -29.55
CA THR A 550 15.08 17.02 -30.78
C THR A 550 14.13 15.83 -30.72
N PHE A 551 12.88 16.04 -31.13
CA PHE A 551 11.87 15.00 -31.28
C PHE A 551 11.46 14.84 -32.73
N ASN A 552 11.33 13.59 -33.16
CA ASN A 552 10.78 13.18 -34.44
C ASN A 552 9.30 12.80 -34.28
N SER A 553 8.55 12.84 -35.38
CA SER A 553 7.11 12.53 -35.37
C SER A 553 6.75 11.08 -35.11
N ASP A 554 7.73 10.18 -35.12
CA ASP A 554 7.56 8.76 -34.79
C ASP A 554 7.81 8.45 -33.29
N GLY A 555 8.03 9.49 -32.47
CA GLY A 555 8.31 9.35 -31.04
C GLY A 555 9.79 9.10 -30.73
N SER A 556 10.67 8.99 -31.73
CA SER A 556 12.12 8.95 -31.52
C SER A 556 12.71 10.35 -31.37
N GLY A 557 13.94 10.46 -30.89
CA GLY A 557 14.63 11.74 -30.75
C GLY A 557 16.08 11.63 -30.33
N VAL A 558 16.74 12.78 -30.22
CA VAL A 558 18.14 12.89 -29.79
C VAL A 558 18.28 14.00 -28.75
N PHE A 559 18.90 13.68 -27.62
CA PHE A 559 19.38 14.65 -26.65
C PHE A 559 20.89 14.79 -26.78
N LYS A 560 21.33 15.81 -27.51
CA LYS A 560 22.74 16.04 -27.80
C LYS A 560 23.48 16.60 -26.59
N LYS A 561 24.69 16.09 -26.38
CA LYS A 561 25.62 16.50 -25.31
C LYS A 561 25.02 16.42 -23.90
N PHE A 562 24.11 15.50 -23.67
CA PHE A 562 23.54 15.32 -22.34
C PHE A 562 24.61 14.86 -21.35
N ASP A 563 24.81 15.68 -20.32
CA ASP A 563 25.75 15.41 -19.22
C ASP A 563 25.04 14.68 -18.07
N PHE A 564 25.27 13.38 -17.95
CA PHE A 564 24.59 12.54 -16.95
C PHE A 564 25.01 12.84 -15.51
N PHE A 565 26.22 13.38 -15.30
CA PHE A 565 26.76 13.61 -13.95
C PHE A 565 26.79 15.07 -13.54
N ASN A 566 26.34 15.98 -14.40
CA ASN A 566 26.30 17.42 -14.16
C ASN A 566 27.66 18.04 -13.79
N ASN A 567 28.75 17.36 -14.12
CA ASN A 567 30.12 17.77 -13.81
C ASN A 567 31.06 17.67 -15.03
N GLY A 568 30.48 17.44 -16.23
CA GLY A 568 31.21 17.24 -17.47
C GLY A 568 31.91 15.88 -17.58
N GLY A 569 31.78 15.00 -16.58
CA GLY A 569 32.47 13.71 -16.54
C GLY A 569 31.93 12.69 -17.54
N TYR A 570 30.66 12.81 -17.95
CA TYR A 570 30.05 11.89 -18.91
C TYR A 570 29.00 12.58 -19.76
N VAL A 571 29.45 13.05 -20.93
CA VAL A 571 28.69 13.84 -21.89
C VAL A 571 28.52 13.02 -23.16
N VAL A 572 27.28 12.73 -23.54
CA VAL A 572 26.95 11.86 -24.69
C VAL A 572 25.78 12.42 -25.49
N ASP A 573 25.68 12.02 -26.76
CA ASP A 573 24.45 12.18 -27.52
C ASP A 573 23.56 10.96 -27.22
N LEU A 574 22.40 11.20 -26.61
CA LEU A 574 21.45 10.15 -26.27
C LEU A 574 20.37 10.06 -27.36
N GLU A 575 20.41 8.99 -28.15
CA GLU A 575 19.29 8.59 -29.00
C GLU A 575 18.23 7.95 -28.10
N PHE A 576 16.95 8.32 -28.25
CA PHE A 576 15.87 7.82 -27.41
C PHE A 576 14.59 7.56 -28.20
N THR A 577 13.72 6.73 -27.61
CA THR A 577 12.28 6.71 -27.85
C THR A 577 11.57 7.41 -26.70
N SER A 578 10.38 7.94 -26.98
CA SER A 578 9.61 8.69 -25.99
C SER A 578 8.14 8.30 -25.99
N VAL A 579 7.54 8.36 -24.80
CA VAL A 579 6.11 8.17 -24.55
C VAL A 579 5.64 9.25 -23.58
N ILE A 580 4.40 9.70 -23.73
CA ILE A 580 3.74 10.59 -22.77
C ILE A 580 2.74 9.75 -21.99
N GLU A 581 2.90 9.71 -20.68
CA GLU A 581 2.05 8.97 -19.75
C GLU A 581 1.72 9.88 -18.58
N ASP A 582 0.44 10.06 -18.28
CA ASP A 582 -0.06 11.00 -17.26
C ASP A 582 0.51 12.43 -17.38
N GLY A 583 0.76 12.87 -18.63
CA GLY A 583 1.31 14.19 -18.91
C GLY A 583 2.82 14.34 -18.63
N ILE A 584 3.49 13.25 -18.24
CA ILE A 584 4.94 13.18 -18.06
C ILE A 584 5.55 12.61 -19.33
N LEU A 585 6.59 13.27 -19.84
CA LEU A 585 7.34 12.80 -20.98
C LEU A 585 8.44 11.84 -20.49
N LYS A 586 8.28 10.56 -20.78
CA LYS A 586 9.24 9.51 -20.46
C LYS A 586 10.08 9.21 -21.71
N MET A 587 11.40 9.28 -21.58
CA MET A 587 12.36 9.02 -22.65
C MET A 587 13.27 7.87 -22.24
N SER A 588 13.52 6.94 -23.14
CA SER A 588 14.38 5.77 -22.91
C SER A 588 15.30 5.53 -24.10
N GLY A 589 16.54 5.15 -23.84
CA GLY A 589 17.52 4.79 -24.87
C GLY A 589 18.71 4.07 -24.26
N ASP A 590 19.73 3.78 -25.06
CA ASP A 590 20.93 3.08 -24.59
C ASP A 590 22.17 3.97 -24.76
N VAL A 591 23.02 4.01 -23.72
CA VAL A 591 24.36 4.62 -23.78
C VAL A 591 25.41 3.53 -23.65
N GLY A 592 25.82 2.98 -24.79
CA GLY A 592 26.64 1.77 -24.82
C GLY A 592 25.79 0.56 -24.41
N ASP A 593 26.23 -0.17 -23.37
CA ASP A 593 25.49 -1.31 -22.81
C ASP A 593 24.60 -0.92 -21.61
N ASN A 594 24.42 0.38 -21.35
CA ASN A 594 23.70 0.90 -20.19
C ASN A 594 22.36 1.53 -20.62
N PRO A 595 21.21 0.98 -20.19
CA PRO A 595 19.90 1.56 -20.45
C PRO A 595 19.69 2.88 -19.72
N ALA A 596 19.52 3.96 -20.45
CA ALA A 596 19.28 5.29 -19.92
C ALA A 596 17.80 5.69 -19.98
N PHE A 597 17.35 6.39 -18.95
CA PHE A 597 15.99 6.90 -18.83
C PHE A 597 16.00 8.36 -18.41
N ILE A 598 15.09 9.16 -18.97
CA ILE A 598 14.87 10.56 -18.60
C ILE A 598 13.36 10.82 -18.56
N ASN A 599 12.86 11.28 -17.42
CA ASN A 599 11.49 11.75 -17.25
C ASN A 599 11.48 13.27 -17.16
N LEU A 600 10.66 13.92 -17.98
CA LEU A 600 10.42 15.36 -17.94
C LEU A 600 8.98 15.64 -17.54
N LYS A 601 8.79 16.41 -16.47
CA LYS A 601 7.49 16.92 -16.04
C LYS A 601 7.48 18.44 -16.20
N LEU A 602 6.46 18.99 -16.86
CA LEU A 602 6.28 20.44 -16.93
C LEU A 602 5.92 20.99 -15.54
N ILE A 603 6.58 22.07 -15.16
CA ILE A 603 6.38 22.74 -13.85
C ILE A 603 6.05 24.23 -14.00
N GLY A 604 6.28 24.80 -15.18
CA GLY A 604 5.96 26.18 -15.48
C GLY A 604 6.35 26.58 -16.90
N GLU A 605 6.10 27.83 -17.24
CA GLU A 605 6.52 28.42 -18.52
C GLU A 605 6.62 29.95 -18.43
N ASP A 606 7.29 30.56 -19.40
CA ASP A 606 7.25 31.99 -19.68
C ASP A 606 7.13 32.27 -21.20
N SER A 607 7.47 33.48 -21.66
CA SER A 607 7.44 33.80 -23.10
C SER A 607 8.41 33.00 -23.96
N ASP A 608 9.53 32.56 -23.38
CA ASP A 608 10.71 32.07 -24.09
C ASP A 608 10.99 30.59 -23.78
N TYR A 609 10.53 30.07 -22.64
CA TYR A 609 10.85 28.74 -22.14
C TYR A 609 9.63 27.98 -21.61
N TYR A 610 9.67 26.66 -21.79
CA TYR A 610 9.02 25.71 -20.89
C TYR A 610 9.99 25.33 -19.78
N TYR A 611 9.51 25.23 -18.54
CA TYR A 611 10.31 24.75 -17.42
C TYR A 611 9.90 23.33 -17.09
N THR A 612 10.90 22.44 -17.00
CA THR A 612 10.68 21.05 -16.64
C THR A 612 11.49 20.65 -15.41
N GLU A 613 10.88 19.82 -14.59
CA GLU A 613 11.60 18.96 -13.67
C GLU A 613 12.06 17.72 -14.45
N ALA A 614 13.37 17.52 -14.51
CA ALA A 614 14.00 16.41 -15.20
C ALA A 614 14.60 15.43 -14.19
N GLU A 615 14.21 14.17 -14.29
CA GLU A 615 14.81 13.06 -13.53
C GLU A 615 15.42 12.06 -14.50
N TRP A 616 16.61 11.54 -14.23
CA TRP A 616 17.26 10.57 -15.12
C TRP A 616 18.16 9.58 -14.40
N SER A 617 18.39 8.43 -15.04
CA SER A 617 19.35 7.40 -14.62
C SER A 617 20.01 6.72 -15.83
N LEU A 618 21.19 6.13 -15.64
CA LEU A 618 21.88 5.26 -16.60
C LEU A 618 21.53 3.77 -16.44
N ASN A 619 20.72 3.44 -15.44
CA ASN A 619 20.12 2.14 -15.26
C ASN A 619 18.90 2.32 -14.32
N LYS A 620 17.69 1.99 -14.79
CA LYS A 620 16.49 2.14 -13.97
C LYS A 620 16.49 1.22 -12.74
N ASP A 621 17.20 0.11 -12.81
CA ASP A 621 17.20 -0.97 -11.83
C ASP A 621 18.38 -0.87 -10.84
N VAL A 622 19.25 0.14 -10.98
CA VAL A 622 20.37 0.39 -10.05
C VAL A 622 20.19 1.75 -9.41
N SER A 623 19.73 1.79 -8.17
CA SER A 623 19.53 3.04 -7.47
C SER A 623 20.87 3.63 -6.97
N GLY A 624 20.92 4.96 -6.90
CA GLY A 624 22.18 5.74 -6.78
C GLY A 624 22.65 6.41 -8.08
N TYR A 625 22.14 5.99 -9.25
CA TYR A 625 22.36 6.68 -10.53
C TYR A 625 21.30 7.74 -10.88
N TYR A 626 20.25 7.85 -10.07
CA TYR A 626 19.23 8.84 -10.29
C TYR A 626 19.71 10.25 -9.99
N ARG A 627 19.36 11.18 -10.87
CA ARG A 627 19.71 12.59 -10.80
C ARG A 627 18.47 13.40 -11.14
N ARG A 628 18.39 14.59 -10.55
CA ARG A 628 17.33 15.57 -10.78
C ARG A 628 17.92 16.92 -11.10
N SER A 629 17.28 17.67 -11.99
CA SER A 629 17.61 19.06 -12.32
C SER A 629 16.39 19.73 -12.95
N ILE A 630 16.35 21.05 -12.90
CA ILE A 630 15.45 21.81 -13.78
C ILE A 630 16.09 21.93 -15.16
N LEU A 631 15.32 21.69 -16.21
CA LEU A 631 15.68 22.03 -17.58
C LEU A 631 14.74 23.12 -18.10
N LYS A 632 15.31 24.16 -18.69
CA LYS A 632 14.58 25.15 -19.48
C LYS A 632 14.62 24.68 -20.93
N LEU A 633 13.46 24.50 -21.54
CA LEU A 633 13.31 24.14 -22.96
C LEU A 633 12.88 25.38 -23.74
N ALA A 634 13.74 25.88 -24.63
CA ALA A 634 13.45 27.08 -25.42
C ALA A 634 12.31 26.82 -26.44
N LYS A 635 11.30 27.70 -26.45
CA LYS A 635 10.06 27.57 -27.24
C LYS A 635 10.22 27.72 -28.74
#